data_AF-A0A2E0G5U2-F1
#
_entry.id   AF-A0A2E0G5U2-F1
#
_cell.length_a   1.000
_cell.length_b   1.000
_cell.length_c   1.000
_cell.angle_alpha   90.00
_cell.angle_beta   90.00
_cell.angle_gamma   90.00
#
_symmetry.space_group_name_H-M   'P 1'
#
loop_
_entity.id
_entity.type
_entity.pdbx_description
1 polymer ?
#
loop_
_entity_poly.entity_id
_entity_poly.type
_entity_poly.pdbx_seq_one_letter_code
_entity_poly.pdbx_strand_id
1 'polypeptide(L)'
;SEDVSAFVEKIIQYETNPMYGMWRQRVTLVADDAARPEPVHGSIATGKSHTQNSETIANLISPGIEIRKLYMMEYPEVSNSSLYGVIKPDATEELLNILSEGTSIINYIGHGSAHQWAQEKLLYQDDDLNNIITNGMLPVWIAGTCSWGHFDDLDTEAFSEEIIRMKNNGASAIISTTRLISVTSNAYFTREIFKSIFQDGLITNDPIGIVMQSVKDGSSSGELFQLFGDPAMKIALPQHSINITNISPDTLRTLDTARVYVNQEIDVGGSGIGFLSLNDADNIVTRQYSISSTNQELSYSLPGKTLFKGQFSFQGESFSALMRIPKDISYSDENGKINVYMILDEYPSREAIGSVQDIVLMGGNSVQDVSGPIISFEDENGKQLRNGDHLDRGKQLYLRLSDPIGINLTGEVGHEIIFSDVSNGNDIDITHLFIYDENSITTGKIPINYLDNDNLNFQIQAWDNANNPSQKDIKLFIINNNDIILFNVFNYPNPFKNNTQFSFEINQSAEVEINIYTLGGRKIKNIRSDYYEAGYHYINWDGKDTYGDNIANGVYLYSLKAINNGKSISKIGKVAKYQ
;
A
#
# COMPACT_ATOMS: atom_id res chain seq x y z
N SER A 1 -7.03 -23.07 -23.73
CA SER A 1 -7.04 -21.65 -24.13
C SER A 1 -6.00 -20.92 -23.30
N GLU A 2 -5.62 -19.72 -23.71
CA GLU A 2 -4.68 -18.85 -22.97
C GLU A 2 -5.19 -18.56 -21.55
N ASP A 3 -6.50 -18.40 -21.36
CA ASP A 3 -7.12 -18.11 -20.05
C ASP A 3 -6.94 -19.24 -19.03
N VAL A 4 -7.13 -20.50 -19.47
CA VAL A 4 -6.93 -21.65 -18.58
C VAL A 4 -5.48 -21.76 -18.16
N SER A 5 -4.53 -21.53 -19.08
CA SER A 5 -3.11 -21.51 -18.74
C SER A 5 -2.79 -20.37 -17.76
N ALA A 6 -3.34 -19.17 -17.99
CA ALA A 6 -3.14 -18.02 -17.10
C ALA A 6 -3.69 -18.30 -15.69
N PHE A 7 -4.88 -18.86 -15.56
CA PHE A 7 -5.45 -19.24 -14.27
C PHE A 7 -4.61 -20.33 -13.57
N VAL A 8 -4.22 -21.39 -14.28
CA VAL A 8 -3.43 -22.50 -13.70
C VAL A 8 -2.05 -22.01 -13.25
N GLU A 9 -1.35 -21.22 -14.07
CA GLU A 9 -0.06 -20.63 -13.70
C GLU A 9 -0.19 -19.75 -12.46
N LYS A 10 -1.25 -18.95 -12.39
CA LYS A 10 -1.56 -18.09 -11.24
C LYS A 10 -1.76 -18.89 -9.95
N ILE A 11 -2.53 -19.98 -9.97
CA ILE A 11 -2.78 -20.81 -8.79
C ILE A 11 -1.53 -21.61 -8.40
N ILE A 12 -0.77 -22.14 -9.36
CA ILE A 12 0.52 -22.79 -9.07
C ILE A 12 1.46 -21.81 -8.34
N GLN A 13 1.57 -20.58 -8.82
CA GLN A 13 2.39 -19.55 -8.16
C GLN A 13 1.86 -19.22 -6.76
N TYR A 14 0.54 -19.10 -6.59
CA TYR A 14 -0.12 -18.84 -5.30
C TYR A 14 0.20 -19.91 -4.25
N GLU A 15 0.25 -21.18 -4.64
CA GLU A 15 0.49 -22.29 -3.71
C GLU A 15 1.98 -22.63 -3.52
N THR A 16 2.77 -22.57 -4.59
CA THR A 16 4.18 -23.04 -4.57
C THR A 16 5.17 -21.93 -4.22
N ASN A 17 4.86 -20.68 -4.53
CA ASN A 17 5.70 -19.53 -4.21
C ASN A 17 4.83 -18.40 -3.64
N PRO A 18 4.16 -18.64 -2.50
CA PRO A 18 3.25 -17.70 -1.90
C PRO A 18 3.97 -16.42 -1.50
N MET A 19 3.31 -15.28 -1.76
CA MET A 19 3.76 -14.01 -1.22
C MET A 19 3.27 -13.85 0.21
N TYR A 20 4.19 -13.90 1.16
CA TYR A 20 3.89 -13.65 2.56
C TYR A 20 3.82 -12.15 2.88
N GLY A 21 3.06 -11.82 3.91
CA GLY A 21 2.85 -10.44 4.34
C GLY A 21 1.54 -10.27 5.12
N MET A 22 1.34 -9.08 5.70
CA MET A 22 0.17 -8.78 6.54
C MET A 22 -1.17 -8.93 5.80
N TRP A 23 -1.18 -8.85 4.47
CA TRP A 23 -2.38 -9.09 3.68
C TRP A 23 -3.01 -10.46 3.97
N ARG A 24 -2.17 -11.45 4.35
CA ARG A 24 -2.61 -12.82 4.70
C ARG A 24 -3.36 -12.89 6.04
N GLN A 25 -3.18 -11.90 6.92
CA GLN A 25 -3.91 -11.76 8.19
C GLN A 25 -5.18 -10.92 8.03
N ARG A 26 -5.60 -10.56 6.81
CA ARG A 26 -6.64 -9.54 6.61
C ARG A 26 -7.90 -10.10 5.94
N VAL A 27 -9.05 -9.64 6.42
CA VAL A 27 -10.35 -9.83 5.79
C VAL A 27 -11.01 -8.48 5.56
N THR A 28 -11.49 -8.25 4.34
CA THR A 28 -12.24 -7.05 3.97
C THR A 28 -13.72 -7.38 3.88
N LEU A 29 -14.54 -6.62 4.61
CA LEU A 29 -16.00 -6.72 4.59
C LEU A 29 -16.59 -5.49 3.90
N VAL A 30 -17.38 -5.74 2.85
CA VAL A 30 -18.01 -4.71 2.03
C VAL A 30 -19.52 -4.87 2.13
N ALA A 31 -20.23 -3.77 2.38
CA ALA A 31 -21.68 -3.78 2.50
C ALA A 31 -22.31 -2.64 1.72
N ASP A 32 -23.43 -2.97 1.07
CA ASP A 32 -24.22 -2.05 0.26
C ASP A 32 -24.86 -0.91 1.05
N ASP A 33 -25.31 0.10 0.33
CA ASP A 33 -25.90 1.31 0.88
C ASP A 33 -27.34 1.09 1.41
N ALA A 34 -27.50 1.22 2.72
CA ALA A 34 -28.80 1.10 3.37
C ALA A 34 -29.77 2.27 3.07
N ALA A 35 -29.26 3.38 2.53
CA ALA A 35 -30.04 4.58 2.15
C ALA A 35 -30.71 4.48 0.78
N ARG A 36 -30.45 3.40 0.03
CA ARG A 36 -31.00 3.16 -1.31
C ARG A 36 -31.61 1.74 -1.43
N PRO A 37 -32.70 1.45 -0.69
CA PRO A 37 -33.41 0.18 -0.85
C PRO A 37 -34.09 0.10 -2.22
N GLU A 38 -34.31 -1.11 -2.74
CA GLU A 38 -34.83 -1.29 -4.10
C GLU A 38 -36.17 -0.55 -4.34
N PRO A 39 -36.37 0.09 -5.51
CA PRO A 39 -37.58 0.86 -5.80
C PRO A 39 -38.87 0.04 -5.90
N VAL A 40 -38.79 -1.26 -6.15
CA VAL A 40 -39.96 -2.10 -6.52
C VAL A 40 -40.19 -3.28 -5.57
N HIS A 41 -39.15 -3.83 -4.92
CA HIS A 41 -39.26 -5.04 -4.09
C HIS A 41 -38.49 -5.01 -2.75
N GLY A 42 -37.71 -3.95 -2.48
CA GLY A 42 -36.83 -3.86 -1.32
C GLY A 42 -37.50 -3.11 -0.17
N SER A 43 -37.50 -3.70 1.02
CA SER A 43 -37.91 -2.97 2.23
C SER A 43 -36.74 -2.14 2.77
N ILE A 44 -37.02 -1.08 3.53
CA ILE A 44 -35.98 -0.36 4.29
C ILE A 44 -35.18 -1.34 5.18
N ALA A 45 -35.85 -2.36 5.74
CA ALA A 45 -35.20 -3.41 6.51
C ALA A 45 -34.22 -4.24 5.65
N THR A 46 -34.54 -4.47 4.38
CA THR A 46 -33.65 -5.14 3.43
C THR A 46 -32.37 -4.35 3.22
N GLY A 47 -32.46 -3.03 2.94
CA GLY A 47 -31.28 -2.17 2.80
C GLY A 47 -30.38 -2.19 4.04
N LYS A 48 -30.95 -2.10 5.24
CA LYS A 48 -30.21 -2.20 6.51
C LYS A 48 -29.57 -3.57 6.73
N SER A 49 -30.18 -4.64 6.22
CA SER A 49 -29.73 -6.00 6.47
C SER A 49 -28.36 -6.29 5.87
N HIS A 50 -27.94 -5.64 4.78
CA HIS A 50 -26.64 -5.85 4.17
C HIS A 50 -25.49 -5.57 5.16
N THR A 51 -25.50 -4.39 5.77
CA THR A 51 -24.54 -4.02 6.82
C THR A 51 -24.70 -4.89 8.06
N GLN A 52 -25.92 -5.16 8.52
CA GLN A 52 -26.15 -6.00 9.72
C GLN A 52 -25.66 -7.44 9.54
N ASN A 53 -25.82 -8.02 8.36
CA ASN A 53 -25.30 -9.34 8.02
C ASN A 53 -23.77 -9.31 7.92
N SER A 54 -23.19 -8.22 7.42
CA SER A 54 -21.74 -8.01 7.43
C SER A 54 -21.18 -7.93 8.85
N GLU A 55 -21.87 -7.22 9.77
CA GLU A 55 -21.51 -7.21 11.21
C GLU A 55 -21.62 -8.61 11.84
N THR A 56 -22.62 -9.40 11.42
CA THR A 56 -22.75 -10.79 11.87
C THR A 56 -21.55 -11.63 11.42
N ILE A 57 -21.04 -11.40 10.22
CA ILE A 57 -19.81 -12.05 9.73
C ILE A 57 -18.59 -11.55 10.49
N ALA A 58 -18.47 -10.25 10.76
CA ALA A 58 -17.35 -9.69 11.51
C ALA A 58 -17.16 -10.38 12.87
N ASN A 59 -18.26 -10.70 13.56
CA ASN A 59 -18.25 -11.40 14.86
C ASN A 59 -17.82 -12.88 14.80
N LEU A 60 -17.75 -13.48 13.60
CA LEU A 60 -17.27 -14.85 13.41
C LEU A 60 -15.78 -14.91 13.13
N ILE A 61 -15.18 -13.80 12.69
CA ILE A 61 -13.77 -13.75 12.32
C ILE A 61 -12.90 -13.87 13.57
N SER A 62 -11.84 -14.67 13.49
CA SER A 62 -10.92 -14.90 14.60
C SER A 62 -10.32 -13.57 15.12
N PRO A 63 -10.21 -13.33 16.44
CA PRO A 63 -9.71 -12.08 17.02
C PRO A 63 -8.27 -11.67 16.63
N GLY A 64 -7.51 -12.56 15.99
CA GLY A 64 -6.18 -12.26 15.46
C GLY A 64 -6.14 -11.88 13.98
N ILE A 65 -7.30 -11.72 13.32
CA ILE A 65 -7.42 -11.28 11.93
C ILE A 65 -7.75 -9.80 11.88
N GLU A 66 -7.04 -9.05 11.02
CA GLU A 66 -7.35 -7.65 10.72
C GLU A 66 -8.65 -7.58 9.92
N ILE A 67 -9.68 -6.93 10.47
CA ILE A 67 -10.94 -6.68 9.75
C ILE A 67 -10.89 -5.26 9.19
N ARG A 68 -10.98 -5.14 7.86
CA ARG A 68 -11.25 -3.86 7.17
C ARG A 68 -12.73 -3.81 6.79
N LYS A 69 -13.34 -2.64 6.90
CA LYS A 69 -14.75 -2.43 6.54
C LYS A 69 -14.88 -1.33 5.52
N LEU A 70 -15.53 -1.64 4.39
CA LEU A 70 -15.92 -0.68 3.37
C LEU A 70 -17.45 -0.71 3.28
N TYR A 71 -18.10 0.08 4.14
CA TYR A 71 -19.55 0.22 4.13
C TYR A 71 -19.90 1.43 3.30
N MET A 72 -20.72 1.25 2.27
CA MET A 72 -21.03 2.31 1.32
C MET A 72 -21.68 3.53 1.98
N MET A 73 -22.32 3.35 3.14
CA MET A 73 -22.84 4.43 4.00
C MET A 73 -21.78 5.45 4.46
N GLU A 74 -20.49 5.10 4.43
CA GLU A 74 -19.38 5.98 4.83
C GLU A 74 -18.90 6.90 3.70
N TYR A 75 -19.36 6.67 2.46
CA TYR A 75 -18.91 7.40 1.28
C TYR A 75 -20.02 8.29 0.73
N PRO A 76 -19.68 9.52 0.29
CA PRO A 76 -20.66 10.46 -0.25
C PRO A 76 -21.20 9.98 -1.61
N GLU A 77 -22.45 10.35 -1.90
CA GLU A 77 -23.03 10.17 -3.23
C GLU A 77 -22.61 11.30 -4.18
N VAL A 78 -22.34 10.94 -5.43
CA VAL A 78 -22.12 11.87 -6.54
C VAL A 78 -23.20 11.65 -7.60
N SER A 79 -23.93 12.70 -7.98
CA SER A 79 -24.98 12.61 -9.00
C SER A 79 -24.40 12.31 -10.37
N ASN A 80 -25.04 11.42 -11.13
CA ASN A 80 -24.64 11.13 -12.50
C ASN A 80 -25.85 10.78 -13.40
N SER A 81 -25.57 10.41 -14.65
CA SER A 81 -26.57 9.99 -15.65
C SER A 81 -26.93 8.50 -15.59
N SER A 82 -26.54 7.77 -14.54
CA SER A 82 -26.92 6.36 -14.39
C SER A 82 -28.42 6.20 -14.16
N LEU A 83 -28.94 4.99 -14.31
CA LEU A 83 -30.36 4.66 -14.07
C LEU A 83 -30.82 5.07 -12.65
N TYR A 84 -29.93 4.97 -11.67
CA TYR A 84 -30.18 5.29 -10.27
C TYR A 84 -29.82 6.74 -9.92
N GLY A 85 -29.18 7.47 -10.85
CA GLY A 85 -28.86 8.89 -10.74
C GLY A 85 -27.72 9.25 -9.78
N VAL A 86 -27.12 8.25 -9.10
CA VAL A 86 -26.04 8.45 -8.13
C VAL A 86 -24.99 7.34 -8.23
N ILE A 87 -23.75 7.69 -7.88
CA ILE A 87 -22.62 6.77 -7.72
C ILE A 87 -21.82 7.10 -6.46
N LYS A 88 -20.94 6.19 -6.04
CA LYS A 88 -20.00 6.40 -4.93
C LYS A 88 -18.55 6.17 -5.38
N PRO A 89 -17.95 7.09 -6.15
CA PRO A 89 -16.63 6.90 -6.74
C PRO A 89 -15.54 6.68 -5.68
N ASP A 90 -15.58 7.43 -4.57
CA ASP A 90 -14.62 7.30 -3.46
C ASP A 90 -14.66 5.89 -2.82
N ALA A 91 -15.83 5.23 -2.81
CA ALA A 91 -15.98 3.86 -2.34
C ALA A 91 -15.31 2.86 -3.31
N THR A 92 -15.44 3.09 -4.61
CA THR A 92 -14.77 2.27 -5.64
C THR A 92 -13.26 2.47 -5.57
N GLU A 93 -12.79 3.71 -5.44
CA GLU A 93 -11.36 4.01 -5.29
C GLU A 93 -10.75 3.36 -4.05
N GLU A 94 -11.41 3.46 -2.89
CA GLU A 94 -10.95 2.77 -1.68
C GLU A 94 -10.93 1.25 -1.85
N LEU A 95 -11.92 0.67 -2.53
CA LEU A 95 -11.93 -0.76 -2.80
C LEU A 95 -10.75 -1.19 -3.67
N LEU A 96 -10.41 -0.41 -4.70
CA LEU A 96 -9.23 -0.66 -5.53
C LEU A 96 -7.92 -0.51 -4.73
N ASN A 97 -7.85 0.48 -3.82
CA ASN A 97 -6.72 0.64 -2.90
C ASN A 97 -6.55 -0.58 -1.99
N ILE A 98 -7.64 -1.03 -1.35
CA ILE A 98 -7.65 -2.23 -0.50
C ILE A 98 -7.16 -3.47 -1.27
N LEU A 99 -7.58 -3.64 -2.53
CA LEU A 99 -7.12 -4.76 -3.37
C LEU A 99 -5.61 -4.65 -3.65
N SER A 100 -5.10 -3.45 -3.92
CA SER A 100 -3.68 -3.21 -4.20
C SER A 100 -2.78 -3.40 -2.98
N GLU A 101 -3.29 -3.09 -1.78
CA GLU A 101 -2.64 -3.34 -0.49
C GLU A 101 -2.75 -4.79 -0.02
N GLY A 102 -3.68 -5.54 -0.61
CA GLY A 102 -3.91 -6.96 -0.38
C GLY A 102 -4.87 -7.26 0.78
N THR A 103 -5.62 -8.35 0.62
CA THR A 103 -6.48 -8.96 1.64
C THR A 103 -6.62 -10.44 1.32
N SER A 104 -6.80 -11.32 2.31
CA SER A 104 -6.98 -12.76 2.06
C SER A 104 -8.36 -13.10 1.56
N ILE A 105 -9.36 -12.44 2.14
CA ILE A 105 -10.77 -12.63 1.81
C ILE A 105 -11.37 -11.26 1.63
N ILE A 106 -12.07 -11.07 0.51
CA ILE A 106 -13.01 -9.97 0.35
C ILE A 106 -14.42 -10.53 0.34
N ASN A 107 -15.26 -10.02 1.22
CA ASN A 107 -16.67 -10.37 1.26
C ASN A 107 -17.52 -9.17 0.90
N TYR A 108 -18.47 -9.35 -0.03
CA TYR A 108 -19.49 -8.36 -0.35
C TYR A 108 -20.88 -8.89 -0.02
N ILE A 109 -21.71 -8.08 0.63
CA ILE A 109 -23.13 -8.35 0.83
C ILE A 109 -23.93 -7.17 0.30
N GLY A 110 -24.77 -7.42 -0.70
CA GLY A 110 -25.51 -6.33 -1.33
C GLY A 110 -26.29 -6.72 -2.57
N HIS A 111 -26.78 -5.71 -3.26
CA HIS A 111 -27.35 -5.83 -4.58
C HIS A 111 -26.25 -6.01 -5.63
N GLY A 112 -26.61 -6.42 -6.83
CA GLY A 112 -25.66 -6.58 -7.91
C GLY A 112 -26.32 -7.16 -9.13
N SER A 113 -25.50 -7.31 -10.16
CA SER A 113 -25.85 -7.94 -11.42
C SER A 113 -24.70 -8.81 -11.87
N ALA A 114 -24.79 -9.39 -13.07
CA ALA A 114 -23.64 -10.07 -13.69
C ALA A 114 -22.43 -9.15 -13.92
N HIS A 115 -22.62 -7.82 -13.93
CA HIS A 115 -21.59 -6.86 -14.37
C HIS A 115 -21.20 -5.81 -13.31
N GLN A 116 -21.82 -5.83 -12.12
CA GLN A 116 -21.48 -4.86 -11.06
C GLN A 116 -21.88 -5.27 -9.65
N TRP A 117 -21.28 -4.63 -8.64
CA TRP A 117 -21.80 -4.57 -7.27
C TRP A 117 -22.56 -3.26 -7.02
N ALA A 118 -23.56 -3.34 -6.13
CA ALA A 118 -24.39 -2.21 -5.69
C ALA A 118 -25.16 -1.50 -6.83
N GLN A 119 -26.10 -0.63 -6.46
CA GLN A 119 -26.85 0.18 -7.42
C GLN A 119 -26.08 1.45 -7.82
N GLU A 120 -25.24 1.93 -6.91
CA GLU A 120 -24.41 3.13 -6.98
C GLU A 120 -23.08 2.88 -7.71
N LYS A 121 -23.03 1.82 -8.54
CA LYS A 121 -21.86 1.37 -9.32
C LYS A 121 -20.59 1.16 -8.48
N LEU A 122 -20.63 0.24 -7.53
CA LEU A 122 -19.42 -0.27 -6.90
C LEU A 122 -18.85 -1.39 -7.78
N LEU A 123 -17.58 -1.31 -8.22
CA LEU A 123 -17.01 -2.25 -9.19
C LEU A 123 -17.94 -2.47 -10.40
N TYR A 124 -17.93 -1.55 -11.35
CA TYR A 124 -18.64 -1.69 -12.62
C TYR A 124 -17.67 -2.22 -13.69
N GLN A 125 -18.00 -3.36 -14.31
CA GLN A 125 -17.09 -4.13 -15.18
C GLN A 125 -16.44 -3.28 -16.28
N ASP A 126 -17.20 -2.46 -17.00
CA ASP A 126 -16.66 -1.67 -18.12
C ASP A 126 -15.71 -0.55 -17.67
N ASP A 127 -15.92 -0.02 -16.45
CA ASP A 127 -15.17 1.13 -15.93
C ASP A 127 -13.95 0.67 -15.10
N ASP A 128 -14.09 -0.43 -14.35
CA ASP A 128 -13.18 -0.77 -13.24
C ASP A 128 -12.31 -2.02 -13.47
N LEU A 129 -12.66 -2.93 -14.38
CA LEU A 129 -11.96 -4.22 -14.54
C LEU A 129 -10.44 -4.05 -14.75
N ASN A 130 -10.04 -3.08 -15.58
CA ASN A 130 -8.62 -2.83 -15.88
C ASN A 130 -7.86 -2.15 -14.72
N ASN A 131 -8.58 -1.61 -13.73
CA ASN A 131 -8.00 -0.94 -12.57
C ASN A 131 -7.82 -1.90 -11.39
N ILE A 132 -8.32 -3.15 -11.48
CA ILE A 132 -8.12 -4.16 -10.45
C ILE A 132 -6.65 -4.61 -10.45
N ILE A 133 -5.92 -4.12 -9.45
CA ILE A 133 -4.53 -4.47 -9.21
C ILE A 133 -4.45 -5.09 -7.83
N THR A 134 -3.98 -6.34 -7.75
CA THR A 134 -3.73 -7.02 -6.47
C THR A 134 -2.25 -7.31 -6.26
N ASN A 135 -1.39 -6.98 -7.23
CA ASN A 135 0.06 -7.18 -7.18
C ASN A 135 0.46 -8.64 -6.91
N GLY A 136 -0.42 -9.61 -7.25
CA GLY A 136 -0.26 -11.04 -6.95
C GLY A 136 -0.79 -11.48 -5.57
N MET A 137 -1.24 -10.57 -4.71
CA MET A 137 -1.90 -10.87 -3.43
C MET A 137 -3.35 -11.23 -3.71
N LEU A 138 -3.61 -12.47 -4.08
CA LEU A 138 -4.89 -12.88 -4.68
C LEU A 138 -5.95 -13.27 -3.62
N PRO A 139 -6.91 -12.39 -3.28
CA PRO A 139 -7.98 -12.73 -2.35
C PRO A 139 -8.89 -13.83 -2.88
N VAL A 140 -9.54 -14.53 -1.94
CA VAL A 140 -10.79 -15.24 -2.18
C VAL A 140 -11.93 -14.23 -2.13
N TRP A 141 -12.72 -14.16 -3.19
CA TRP A 141 -13.89 -13.29 -3.26
C TRP A 141 -15.13 -14.07 -2.84
N ILE A 142 -15.82 -13.62 -1.80
CA ILE A 142 -17.07 -14.21 -1.34
C ILE A 142 -18.17 -13.16 -1.54
N ALA A 143 -18.85 -13.21 -2.67
CA ALA A 143 -19.85 -12.22 -3.04
C ALA A 143 -21.27 -12.76 -2.81
N GLY A 144 -21.86 -12.32 -1.71
CA GLY A 144 -23.28 -12.47 -1.45
C GLY A 144 -24.09 -11.44 -2.22
N THR A 145 -24.31 -11.68 -3.51
CA THR A 145 -25.09 -10.79 -4.39
C THR A 145 -25.74 -11.59 -5.52
N CYS A 146 -26.72 -11.00 -6.21
CA CYS A 146 -27.51 -11.64 -7.26
C CYS A 146 -26.72 -11.80 -8.58
N SER A 147 -26.69 -13.02 -9.12
CA SER A 147 -26.26 -13.33 -10.49
C SER A 147 -24.85 -12.86 -10.89
N TRP A 148 -23.98 -12.50 -9.94
CA TRP A 148 -22.63 -12.00 -10.26
C TRP A 148 -21.71 -13.07 -10.85
N GLY A 149 -22.05 -14.35 -10.68
CA GLY A 149 -21.44 -15.50 -11.35
C GLY A 149 -22.32 -16.14 -12.42
N HIS A 150 -23.04 -15.38 -13.24
CA HIS A 150 -23.91 -15.89 -14.30
C HIS A 150 -23.13 -16.44 -15.51
N PHE A 151 -22.37 -17.52 -15.30
CA PHE A 151 -21.37 -18.05 -16.25
C PHE A 151 -21.92 -18.76 -17.50
N ASP A 152 -23.23 -19.00 -17.55
CA ASP A 152 -23.88 -19.71 -18.65
C ASP A 152 -24.70 -18.76 -19.55
N ASP A 153 -24.49 -17.45 -19.43
CA ASP A 153 -24.97 -16.47 -20.39
C ASP A 153 -24.15 -16.59 -21.70
N LEU A 154 -24.84 -16.56 -22.84
CA LEU A 154 -24.20 -16.77 -24.16
C LEU A 154 -23.72 -15.46 -24.78
N ASP A 155 -24.26 -14.33 -24.33
CA ASP A 155 -24.04 -13.03 -24.97
C ASP A 155 -22.96 -12.20 -24.23
N THR A 156 -22.79 -12.44 -22.93
CA THR A 156 -21.88 -11.67 -22.06
C THR A 156 -21.21 -12.53 -21.02
N GLU A 157 -19.95 -12.24 -20.73
CA GLU A 157 -19.19 -12.86 -19.65
C GLU A 157 -19.46 -12.12 -18.33
N ALA A 158 -19.72 -12.88 -17.27
CA ALA A 158 -19.95 -12.28 -15.96
C ALA A 158 -18.65 -11.67 -15.40
N PHE A 159 -18.77 -10.61 -14.61
CA PHE A 159 -17.61 -9.92 -14.05
C PHE A 159 -16.74 -10.84 -13.19
N SER A 160 -17.34 -11.81 -12.47
CA SER A 160 -16.54 -12.81 -11.75
C SER A 160 -15.65 -13.65 -12.67
N GLU A 161 -16.10 -13.95 -13.89
CA GLU A 161 -15.31 -14.72 -14.86
C GLU A 161 -14.14 -13.89 -15.38
N GLU A 162 -14.35 -12.61 -15.65
CA GLU A 162 -13.26 -11.69 -16.02
C GLU A 162 -12.21 -11.58 -14.91
N ILE A 163 -12.64 -11.38 -13.65
CA ILE A 163 -11.73 -11.25 -12.50
C ILE A 163 -10.90 -12.52 -12.27
N ILE A 164 -11.51 -13.70 -12.36
CA ILE A 164 -10.77 -14.95 -12.13
C ILE A 164 -9.80 -15.28 -13.27
N ARG A 165 -10.07 -14.82 -14.50
CA ARG A 165 -9.20 -15.00 -15.68
C ARG A 165 -7.99 -14.07 -15.71
N MET A 166 -7.98 -12.99 -14.93
CA MET A 166 -6.84 -12.07 -14.86
C MET A 166 -5.54 -12.81 -14.51
N LYS A 167 -4.48 -12.60 -15.30
CA LYS A 167 -3.23 -13.37 -15.23
C LYS A 167 -2.45 -13.19 -13.92
N ASN A 168 -2.32 -11.95 -13.43
CA ASN A 168 -1.51 -11.62 -12.24
C ASN A 168 -2.29 -10.81 -11.19
N ASN A 169 -3.58 -10.60 -11.40
CA ASN A 169 -4.46 -9.80 -10.55
C ASN A 169 -5.78 -10.53 -10.29
N GLY A 170 -6.70 -9.88 -9.58
CA GLY A 170 -8.07 -10.35 -9.42
C GLY A 170 -8.19 -11.36 -8.28
N ALA A 171 -8.66 -12.57 -8.59
CA ALA A 171 -9.01 -13.58 -7.58
C ALA A 171 -8.13 -14.83 -7.65
N SER A 172 -7.95 -15.48 -6.49
CA SER A 172 -7.50 -16.88 -6.40
C SER A 172 -8.68 -17.84 -6.50
N ALA A 173 -9.81 -17.48 -5.90
CA ALA A 173 -11.09 -18.16 -6.07
C ALA A 173 -12.25 -17.17 -5.87
N ILE A 174 -13.41 -17.50 -6.41
CA ILE A 174 -14.65 -16.72 -6.24
C ILE A 174 -15.76 -17.66 -5.79
N ILE A 175 -16.48 -17.28 -4.73
CA ILE A 175 -17.73 -17.88 -4.30
C ILE A 175 -18.83 -16.84 -4.50
N SER A 176 -19.76 -17.11 -5.40
CA SER A 176 -20.84 -16.17 -5.74
C SER A 176 -22.09 -16.90 -6.21
N THR A 177 -23.20 -16.19 -6.38
CA THR A 177 -24.43 -16.76 -6.92
C THR A 177 -24.50 -16.68 -8.44
N THR A 178 -25.07 -17.71 -9.06
CA THR A 178 -25.22 -17.80 -10.53
C THR A 178 -26.55 -17.27 -11.06
N ARG A 179 -27.51 -17.01 -10.16
CA ARG A 179 -28.85 -16.48 -10.44
C ARG A 179 -29.34 -15.62 -9.28
N LEU A 180 -30.53 -15.05 -9.42
CA LEU A 180 -31.21 -14.29 -8.37
C LEU A 180 -31.36 -15.13 -7.08
N ILE A 181 -31.02 -14.53 -5.95
CA ILE A 181 -31.12 -15.16 -4.63
C ILE A 181 -31.89 -14.26 -3.66
N SER A 182 -32.57 -14.85 -2.68
CA SER A 182 -33.19 -14.07 -1.60
C SER A 182 -32.13 -13.53 -0.62
N VAL A 183 -32.39 -12.37 -0.01
CA VAL A 183 -31.50 -11.78 0.99
C VAL A 183 -31.29 -12.69 2.21
N THR A 184 -32.34 -13.40 2.64
CA THR A 184 -32.24 -14.36 3.76
C THR A 184 -31.34 -15.54 3.42
N SER A 185 -31.50 -16.13 2.23
CA SER A 185 -30.65 -17.23 1.78
C SER A 185 -29.20 -16.77 1.61
N ASN A 186 -29.00 -15.58 1.06
CA ASN A 186 -27.69 -14.98 0.88
C ASN A 186 -26.97 -14.79 2.23
N ALA A 187 -27.65 -14.18 3.21
CA ALA A 187 -27.13 -14.02 4.56
C ALA A 187 -26.81 -15.36 5.24
N TYR A 188 -27.65 -16.37 5.04
CA TYR A 188 -27.44 -17.71 5.57
C TYR A 188 -26.15 -18.34 5.03
N PHE A 189 -26.02 -18.51 3.72
CA PHE A 189 -24.87 -19.21 3.13
C PHE A 189 -23.56 -18.47 3.37
N THR A 190 -23.55 -17.14 3.24
CA THR A 190 -22.35 -16.34 3.51
C THR A 190 -21.89 -16.52 4.96
N ARG A 191 -22.82 -16.51 5.91
CA ARG A 191 -22.52 -16.78 7.33
C ARG A 191 -22.00 -18.20 7.56
N GLU A 192 -22.63 -19.21 6.96
CA GLU A 192 -22.16 -20.60 7.13
C GLU A 192 -20.79 -20.83 6.50
N ILE A 193 -20.45 -20.15 5.39
CA ILE A 193 -19.09 -20.16 4.81
C ILE A 193 -18.09 -19.60 5.83
N PHE A 194 -18.37 -18.44 6.41
CA PHE A 194 -17.48 -17.83 7.41
C PHE A 194 -17.34 -18.68 8.68
N LYS A 195 -18.42 -19.33 9.15
CA LYS A 195 -18.32 -20.30 10.25
C LYS A 195 -17.46 -21.51 9.90
N SER A 196 -17.53 -21.99 8.66
CA SER A 196 -16.69 -23.10 8.21
C SER A 196 -15.22 -22.70 8.09
N ILE A 197 -14.93 -21.44 7.75
CA ILE A 197 -13.57 -20.89 7.68
C ILE A 197 -13.03 -20.62 9.10
N PHE A 198 -13.85 -20.04 9.98
CA PHE A 198 -13.51 -19.65 11.34
C PHE A 198 -14.28 -20.51 12.37
N GLN A 199 -13.80 -21.72 12.61
CA GLN A 199 -14.44 -22.70 13.49
C GLN A 199 -14.10 -22.39 14.95
N ASP A 200 -15.07 -21.86 15.71
CA ASP A 200 -14.90 -21.48 17.13
C ASP A 200 -13.68 -20.58 17.38
N GLY A 201 -13.41 -19.65 16.45
CA GLY A 201 -12.27 -18.72 16.52
C GLY A 201 -10.94 -19.27 16.00
N LEU A 202 -10.89 -20.55 15.58
CA LEU A 202 -9.75 -21.14 14.88
C LEU A 202 -9.91 -21.02 13.37
N ILE A 203 -8.80 -20.94 12.64
CA ILE A 203 -8.78 -20.86 11.18
C ILE A 203 -8.69 -22.29 10.62
N THR A 204 -9.56 -22.63 9.67
CA THR A 204 -9.52 -23.94 9.01
C THR A 204 -8.29 -24.07 8.09
N ASN A 205 -7.78 -25.29 8.01
CA ASN A 205 -6.76 -25.71 7.05
C ASN A 205 -7.37 -26.53 5.88
N ASP A 206 -8.70 -26.62 5.83
CA ASP A 206 -9.42 -27.34 4.80
C ASP A 206 -9.33 -26.61 3.46
N PRO A 207 -9.26 -27.35 2.33
CA PRO A 207 -9.42 -26.78 1.01
C PRO A 207 -10.76 -26.03 0.86
N ILE A 208 -10.78 -24.99 0.03
CA ILE A 208 -11.97 -24.16 -0.20
C ILE A 208 -13.15 -24.96 -0.75
N GLY A 209 -12.89 -26.04 -1.51
CA GLY A 209 -13.92 -26.96 -1.97
C GLY A 209 -14.59 -27.73 -0.83
N ILE A 210 -13.85 -28.07 0.24
CA ILE A 210 -14.39 -28.74 1.44
C ILE A 210 -15.20 -27.74 2.27
N VAL A 211 -14.71 -26.52 2.43
CA VAL A 211 -15.49 -25.41 3.04
C VAL A 211 -16.81 -25.26 2.30
N MET A 212 -16.77 -25.16 0.97
CA MET A 212 -17.97 -25.01 0.15
C MET A 212 -18.89 -26.24 0.24
N GLN A 213 -18.35 -27.45 0.24
CA GLN A 213 -19.12 -28.68 0.42
C GLN A 213 -19.87 -28.70 1.76
N SER A 214 -19.24 -28.25 2.84
CA SER A 214 -19.81 -28.29 4.20
C SER A 214 -21.05 -27.40 4.35
N VAL A 215 -21.16 -26.34 3.55
CA VAL A 215 -22.29 -25.40 3.61
C VAL A 215 -23.44 -25.78 2.68
N LYS A 216 -23.24 -26.73 1.76
CA LYS A 216 -24.30 -27.19 0.85
C LYS A 216 -25.35 -27.99 1.62
N ASP A 217 -26.58 -27.48 1.61
CA ASP A 217 -27.72 -28.07 2.32
C ASP A 217 -28.72 -28.82 1.41
N GLY A 218 -28.46 -28.86 0.11
CA GLY A 218 -29.35 -29.46 -0.89
C GLY A 218 -30.64 -28.67 -1.17
N SER A 219 -30.76 -27.45 -0.64
CA SER A 219 -31.87 -26.56 -0.96
C SER A 219 -31.68 -25.91 -2.34
N SER A 220 -32.78 -25.47 -2.96
CA SER A 220 -32.73 -24.72 -4.21
C SER A 220 -31.94 -23.41 -4.12
N SER A 221 -31.87 -22.80 -2.93
CA SER A 221 -30.99 -21.63 -2.71
C SER A 221 -29.52 -22.03 -2.62
N GLY A 222 -29.22 -23.18 -2.00
CA GLY A 222 -27.88 -23.72 -1.91
C GLY A 222 -27.30 -24.10 -3.28
N GLU A 223 -28.13 -24.50 -4.24
CA GLU A 223 -27.73 -24.74 -5.63
C GLU A 223 -27.21 -23.49 -6.34
N LEU A 224 -27.55 -22.28 -5.87
CA LEU A 224 -27.19 -21.02 -6.55
C LEU A 224 -25.77 -20.55 -6.26
N PHE A 225 -25.24 -20.79 -5.06
CA PHE A 225 -23.86 -20.43 -4.74
C PHE A 225 -22.90 -21.37 -5.43
N GLN A 226 -21.89 -20.88 -6.13
CA GLN A 226 -20.91 -21.73 -6.80
C GLN A 226 -19.50 -21.26 -6.49
N LEU A 227 -18.57 -22.21 -6.47
CA LEU A 227 -17.15 -21.97 -6.41
C LEU A 227 -16.59 -21.92 -7.83
N PHE A 228 -15.98 -20.80 -8.19
CA PHE A 228 -15.13 -20.63 -9.35
C PHE A 228 -13.68 -20.68 -8.87
N GLY A 229 -12.92 -21.67 -9.35
CA GLY A 229 -11.52 -21.85 -9.00
C GLY A 229 -11.17 -23.30 -8.71
N ASP A 230 -9.99 -23.52 -8.11
CA ASP A 230 -9.53 -24.86 -7.75
C ASP A 230 -10.10 -25.27 -6.36
N PRO A 231 -10.96 -26.31 -6.28
CA PRO A 231 -11.52 -26.77 -5.02
C PRO A 231 -10.48 -27.36 -4.05
N ALA A 232 -9.29 -27.75 -4.53
CA ALA A 232 -8.20 -28.25 -3.69
C ALA A 232 -7.37 -27.13 -3.04
N MET A 233 -7.55 -25.88 -3.49
CA MET A 233 -6.81 -24.72 -3.02
C MET A 233 -7.10 -24.42 -1.55
N LYS A 234 -6.06 -24.13 -0.78
CA LYS A 234 -6.18 -23.60 0.59
C LYS A 234 -6.27 -22.09 0.58
N ILE A 235 -7.04 -21.53 1.50
CA ILE A 235 -7.14 -20.07 1.68
C ILE A 235 -5.84 -19.56 2.30
N ALA A 236 -5.26 -18.48 1.77
CA ALA A 236 -4.10 -17.80 2.33
C ALA A 236 -4.41 -17.10 3.66
N LEU A 237 -4.63 -17.88 4.72
CA LEU A 237 -4.77 -17.42 6.09
C LEU A 237 -3.75 -18.16 6.99
N PRO A 238 -3.21 -17.50 8.02
CA PRO A 238 -2.33 -18.11 9.01
C PRO A 238 -2.99 -19.32 9.68
N GLN A 239 -2.25 -20.42 9.78
CA GLN A 239 -2.77 -21.70 10.27
C GLN A 239 -2.34 -22.02 11.70
N HIS A 240 -1.42 -21.24 12.26
CA HIS A 240 -0.94 -21.42 13.62
C HIS A 240 -1.33 -20.24 14.52
N SER A 241 -1.43 -20.53 15.81
CA SER A 241 -1.63 -19.52 16.83
C SER A 241 -0.40 -19.43 17.73
N ILE A 242 -0.13 -18.23 18.23
CA ILE A 242 0.92 -17.95 19.22
C ILE A 242 0.31 -17.34 20.47
N ASN A 243 1.02 -17.46 21.58
CA ASN A 243 0.57 -16.93 22.85
C ASN A 243 1.30 -15.62 23.17
N ILE A 244 0.54 -14.54 23.36
CA ILE A 244 1.06 -13.30 23.93
C ILE A 244 1.06 -13.47 25.44
N THR A 245 2.23 -13.68 26.02
CA THR A 245 2.38 -14.09 27.42
C THR A 245 2.28 -12.93 28.40
N ASN A 246 2.72 -11.73 27.98
CA ASN A 246 2.70 -10.54 28.81
C ASN A 246 2.80 -9.26 27.97
N ILE A 247 2.28 -8.17 28.51
CA ILE A 247 2.47 -6.82 27.99
C ILE A 247 2.94 -5.96 29.16
N SER A 248 4.02 -5.21 28.96
CA SER A 248 4.62 -4.38 30.01
C SER A 248 4.83 -2.95 29.52
N PRO A 249 4.24 -1.94 30.18
CA PRO A 249 3.26 -2.03 31.27
C PRO A 249 1.92 -2.65 30.81
N ASP A 250 1.08 -3.07 31.77
CA ASP A 250 -0.27 -3.61 31.52
C ASP A 250 -1.31 -2.55 31.16
N THR A 251 -1.05 -1.29 31.55
CA THR A 251 -1.76 -0.11 31.03
C THR A 251 -0.83 0.71 30.15
N LEU A 252 -1.27 0.94 28.92
CA LEU A 252 -0.52 1.67 27.93
C LEU A 252 -0.84 3.17 28.01
N ARG A 253 0.18 3.97 28.28
CA ARG A 253 0.04 5.43 28.40
C ARG A 253 0.54 6.13 27.15
N THR A 254 -0.14 7.20 26.75
CA THR A 254 0.28 8.01 25.60
C THR A 254 1.72 8.51 25.76
N LEU A 255 2.48 8.51 24.67
CA LEU A 255 3.88 8.90 24.57
C LEU A 255 4.88 8.01 25.31
N ASP A 256 4.42 7.00 26.06
CA ASP A 256 5.27 5.96 26.64
C ASP A 256 5.52 4.82 25.65
N THR A 257 6.46 3.95 26.00
CA THR A 257 6.74 2.71 25.27
C THR A 257 6.19 1.51 26.02
N ALA A 258 5.91 0.45 25.27
CA ALA A 258 5.45 -0.81 25.82
C ALA A 258 6.07 -1.98 25.07
N ARG A 259 6.22 -3.10 25.76
CA ARG A 259 6.83 -4.31 25.22
C ARG A 259 5.83 -5.46 25.29
N VAL A 260 5.64 -6.11 24.15
CA VAL A 260 4.81 -7.30 23.98
C VAL A 260 5.73 -8.51 24.03
N TYR A 261 5.47 -9.45 24.94
CA TYR A 261 6.21 -10.69 25.07
C TYR A 261 5.40 -11.83 24.46
N VAL A 262 6.04 -12.61 23.62
CA VAL A 262 5.39 -13.67 22.85
C VAL A 262 6.13 -14.98 23.07
N ASN A 263 5.35 -16.06 23.22
CA ASN A 263 5.86 -17.42 23.18
C ASN A 263 5.28 -18.13 21.95
N GLN A 264 6.16 -18.67 21.13
CA GLN A 264 5.81 -19.50 19.98
C GLN A 264 6.33 -20.92 20.19
N GLU A 265 5.44 -21.90 20.09
CA GLU A 265 5.77 -23.33 20.25
C GLU A 265 5.82 -24.05 18.89
N ILE A 266 5.83 -23.29 17.79
CA ILE A 266 5.70 -23.79 16.41
C ILE A 266 7.05 -24.34 15.92
N ASP A 267 8.13 -23.61 16.22
CA ASP A 267 9.51 -24.03 16.00
C ASP A 267 10.43 -23.44 17.07
N VAL A 268 10.67 -24.20 18.12
CA VAL A 268 11.46 -23.79 19.30
C VAL A 268 12.84 -23.22 18.95
N GLY A 269 13.44 -23.61 17.82
CA GLY A 269 14.75 -23.12 17.35
C GLY A 269 14.69 -22.16 16.17
N GLY A 270 13.50 -21.87 15.65
CA GLY A 270 13.29 -21.12 14.42
C GLY A 270 13.58 -19.64 14.54
N SER A 271 13.74 -18.99 13.40
CA SER A 271 13.76 -17.52 13.27
C SER A 271 12.68 -17.07 12.30
N GLY A 272 12.47 -15.78 12.23
CA GLY A 272 11.56 -15.19 11.26
C GLY A 272 11.37 -13.71 11.44
N ILE A 273 10.43 -13.18 10.67
CA ILE A 273 9.93 -11.82 10.80
C ILE A 273 8.50 -11.84 11.32
N GLY A 274 8.17 -10.86 12.14
CA GLY A 274 6.81 -10.62 12.58
C GLY A 274 6.42 -9.17 12.47
N PHE A 275 5.11 -8.95 12.59
CA PHE A 275 4.45 -7.67 12.54
C PHE A 275 3.65 -7.51 13.83
N LEU A 276 3.81 -6.36 14.46
CA LEU A 276 3.06 -5.95 15.64
C LEU A 276 2.17 -4.77 15.25
N SER A 277 0.86 -4.88 15.52
CA SER A 277 -0.05 -3.76 15.44
C SER A 277 -0.73 -3.50 16.79
N LEU A 278 -0.88 -2.22 17.11
CA LEU A 278 -1.75 -1.74 18.19
C LEU A 278 -2.84 -0.90 17.54
N ASN A 279 -4.08 -1.25 17.81
CA ASN A 279 -5.26 -0.50 17.38
C ASN A 279 -6.00 0.02 18.61
N ASP A 280 -6.58 1.20 18.46
CA ASP A 280 -7.50 1.76 19.45
C ASP A 280 -8.78 0.91 19.54
N ALA A 281 -9.65 1.28 20.47
CA ALA A 281 -10.98 0.69 20.59
C ALA A 281 -11.78 0.87 19.29
N ASP A 282 -12.59 -0.14 18.99
CA ASP A 282 -13.54 -0.06 17.89
C ASP A 282 -14.63 0.99 18.19
N ASN A 283 -15.02 1.73 17.16
CA ASN A 283 -15.95 2.85 17.29
C ASN A 283 -17.34 2.46 16.82
N ILE A 284 -18.33 2.52 17.72
CA ILE A 284 -19.73 2.37 17.33
C ILE A 284 -20.20 3.69 16.71
N VAL A 285 -20.57 3.62 15.43
CA VAL A 285 -21.12 4.77 14.71
C VAL A 285 -22.61 4.56 14.43
N THR A 286 -23.37 5.65 14.46
CA THR A 286 -24.77 5.67 14.02
C THR A 286 -24.91 6.64 12.85
N ARG A 287 -25.36 6.15 11.71
CA ARG A 287 -25.67 6.97 10.53
C ARG A 287 -27.16 7.20 10.43
N GLN A 288 -27.53 8.45 10.15
CA GLN A 288 -28.91 8.89 9.98
C GLN A 288 -29.12 9.26 8.51
N TYR A 289 -30.22 8.81 7.92
CA TYR A 289 -30.57 9.08 6.53
C TYR A 289 -32.09 9.10 6.35
N SER A 290 -32.58 9.67 5.25
CA SER A 290 -34.02 9.81 5.02
C SER A 290 -34.43 9.10 3.72
N ILE A 291 -35.47 8.25 3.81
CA ILE A 291 -36.10 7.60 2.66
C ILE A 291 -37.57 7.98 2.65
N SER A 292 -38.07 8.50 1.53
CA SER A 292 -39.49 8.87 1.36
C SER A 292 -40.03 9.76 2.50
N SER A 293 -39.23 10.73 2.95
CA SER A 293 -39.53 11.63 4.09
C SER A 293 -39.64 10.94 5.46
N THR A 294 -39.16 9.71 5.61
CA THR A 294 -39.00 9.03 6.90
C THR A 294 -37.53 8.97 7.29
N ASN A 295 -37.21 9.37 8.53
CA ASN A 295 -35.86 9.26 9.06
C ASN A 295 -35.57 7.82 9.48
N GLN A 296 -34.39 7.35 9.12
CA GLN A 296 -33.88 6.02 9.39
C GLN A 296 -32.50 6.13 9.99
N GLU A 297 -32.19 5.18 10.85
CA GLU A 297 -30.86 5.04 11.43
C GLU A 297 -30.33 3.62 11.28
N LEU A 298 -29.01 3.53 11.26
CA LEU A 298 -28.27 2.27 11.28
C LEU A 298 -27.00 2.46 12.09
N SER A 299 -26.75 1.54 13.01
CA SER A 299 -25.54 1.52 13.83
C SER A 299 -24.68 0.30 13.51
N TYR A 300 -23.37 0.48 13.49
CA TYR A 300 -22.38 -0.56 13.28
C TYR A 300 -21.04 -0.16 13.90
N SER A 301 -20.15 -1.14 14.07
CA SER A 301 -18.80 -0.92 14.57
C SER A 301 -17.81 -0.65 13.43
N LEU A 302 -16.97 0.36 13.55
CA LEU A 302 -15.81 0.57 12.68
C LEU A 302 -14.52 0.22 13.42
N PRO A 303 -13.52 -0.39 12.76
CA PRO A 303 -12.25 -0.71 13.39
C PRO A 303 -11.59 0.52 14.02
N GLY A 304 -11.02 0.36 15.21
CA GLY A 304 -10.25 1.41 15.87
C GLY A 304 -9.02 1.85 15.06
N LYS A 305 -8.63 3.10 15.23
CA LYS A 305 -7.49 3.70 14.53
C LYS A 305 -6.20 2.92 14.81
N THR A 306 -5.29 2.90 13.83
CA THR A 306 -3.99 2.25 14.02
C THR A 306 -3.09 3.17 14.84
N LEU A 307 -2.66 2.72 16.01
CA LEU A 307 -1.81 3.49 16.92
C LEU A 307 -0.32 3.17 16.69
N PHE A 308 -0.02 1.92 16.33
CA PHE A 308 1.33 1.46 16.02
C PHE A 308 1.26 0.29 15.01
N LYS A 309 2.22 0.24 14.07
CA LYS A 309 2.36 -0.85 13.10
C LYS A 309 3.81 -1.02 12.68
N GLY A 310 4.48 -2.06 13.15
CA GLY A 310 5.92 -2.22 12.96
C GLY A 310 6.38 -3.66 12.79
N GLN A 311 7.58 -3.82 12.24
CA GLN A 311 8.23 -5.10 12.02
C GLN A 311 9.16 -5.45 13.19
N PHE A 312 9.33 -6.73 13.46
CA PHE A 312 10.33 -7.25 14.39
C PHE A 312 10.91 -8.55 13.87
N SER A 313 12.16 -8.83 14.19
CA SER A 313 12.73 -10.16 13.99
C SER A 313 12.71 -10.95 15.29
N PHE A 314 12.59 -12.26 15.19
CA PHE A 314 12.59 -13.15 16.35
C PHE A 314 13.49 -14.36 16.11
N GLN A 315 13.97 -14.93 17.21
CA GLN A 315 14.71 -16.18 17.21
C GLN A 315 14.36 -16.98 18.47
N GLY A 316 14.12 -18.27 18.27
CA GLY A 316 13.74 -19.19 19.32
C GLY A 316 12.30 -19.03 19.78
N GLU A 317 11.98 -19.74 20.86
CA GLU A 317 10.62 -19.87 21.41
C GLU A 317 10.06 -18.58 22.02
N SER A 318 10.89 -17.80 22.74
CA SER A 318 10.43 -16.60 23.45
C SER A 318 11.14 -15.35 22.95
N PHE A 319 10.37 -14.32 22.61
CA PHE A 319 10.89 -13.04 22.13
C PHE A 319 9.98 -11.88 22.57
N SER A 320 10.37 -10.66 22.20
CA SER A 320 9.56 -9.48 22.50
C SER A 320 9.67 -8.41 21.43
N ALA A 321 8.60 -7.67 21.23
CA ALA A 321 8.53 -6.53 20.32
C ALA A 321 8.22 -5.25 21.11
N LEU A 322 8.88 -4.15 20.73
CA LEU A 322 8.68 -2.84 21.33
C LEU A 322 7.71 -2.03 20.48
N MET A 323 6.87 -1.24 21.13
CA MET A 323 5.99 -0.27 20.49
C MET A 323 5.95 1.03 21.29
N ARG A 324 5.41 2.08 20.67
CA ARG A 324 5.15 3.37 21.30
C ARG A 324 3.71 3.77 21.04
N ILE A 325 3.10 4.42 22.03
CA ILE A 325 1.70 4.84 21.98
C ILE A 325 1.63 6.32 21.58
N PRO A 326 0.86 6.69 20.55
CA PRO A 326 0.69 8.09 20.14
C PRO A 326 -0.07 8.88 21.20
N LYS A 327 0.00 10.21 21.10
CA LYS A 327 -0.83 11.12 21.88
C LYS A 327 -2.31 11.06 21.50
N ASP A 328 -2.59 10.77 20.24
CA ASP A 328 -3.94 10.62 19.72
C ASP A 328 -4.43 9.20 19.96
N ILE A 329 -5.08 9.03 21.10
CA ILE A 329 -5.93 7.87 21.39
C ILE A 329 -7.37 8.36 21.49
N SER A 330 -8.34 7.45 21.55
CA SER A 330 -9.76 7.74 21.70
C SER A 330 -10.12 8.39 23.05
N TYR A 331 -9.24 8.25 24.06
CA TYR A 331 -9.51 8.62 25.46
C TYR A 331 -10.86 8.05 25.97
N SER A 332 -11.21 6.86 25.50
CA SER A 332 -12.40 6.13 25.92
C SER A 332 -12.06 5.11 27.01
N ASP A 333 -13.08 4.60 27.70
CA ASP A 333 -12.97 3.47 28.63
C ASP A 333 -13.01 2.10 27.90
N GLU A 334 -13.15 2.12 26.57
CA GLU A 334 -13.18 0.91 25.75
C GLU A 334 -11.75 0.41 25.50
N ASN A 335 -11.61 -0.91 25.34
CA ASN A 335 -10.30 -1.53 25.18
C ASN A 335 -9.81 -1.49 23.74
N GLY A 336 -8.53 -1.18 23.57
CA GLY A 336 -7.80 -1.39 22.32
C GLY A 336 -7.39 -2.85 22.13
N LYS A 337 -6.76 -3.12 21.00
CA LYS A 337 -6.33 -4.47 20.63
C LYS A 337 -4.90 -4.51 20.09
N ILE A 338 -4.18 -5.57 20.43
CA ILE A 338 -2.88 -5.90 19.87
C ILE A 338 -3.00 -7.14 19.02
N ASN A 339 -2.45 -7.09 17.81
CA ASN A 339 -2.28 -8.25 16.95
C ASN A 339 -0.79 -8.47 16.66
N VAL A 340 -0.40 -9.74 16.64
CA VAL A 340 0.91 -10.20 16.21
C VAL A 340 0.71 -11.16 15.05
N TYR A 341 1.46 -10.97 13.99
CA TYR A 341 1.55 -11.91 12.88
C TYR A 341 3.00 -12.26 12.60
N MET A 342 3.28 -13.54 12.39
CA MET A 342 4.63 -14.07 12.24
C MET A 342 4.75 -14.91 10.99
N ILE A 343 5.92 -14.85 10.37
CA ILE A 343 6.34 -15.66 9.23
C ILE A 343 7.67 -16.31 9.62
N LEU A 344 7.74 -17.63 9.62
CA LEU A 344 8.95 -18.38 9.97
C LEU A 344 9.91 -18.49 8.76
N ASP A 345 11.22 -18.41 9.01
CA ASP A 345 12.30 -18.55 8.01
C ASP A 345 12.53 -20.00 7.59
N GLU A 346 11.49 -20.64 7.08
CA GLU A 346 11.54 -21.98 6.49
C GLU A 346 10.79 -21.99 5.15
N TYR A 347 10.91 -23.07 4.38
CA TYR A 347 10.25 -23.17 3.08
C TYR A 347 9.47 -24.49 2.93
N PRO A 348 8.15 -24.43 2.67
CA PRO A 348 7.30 -23.23 2.67
C PRO A 348 7.19 -22.64 4.09
N SER A 349 7.10 -21.32 4.21
CA SER A 349 7.02 -20.65 5.52
C SER A 349 5.69 -20.98 6.19
N ARG A 350 5.75 -21.34 7.48
CA ARG A 350 4.58 -21.35 8.35
C ARG A 350 4.29 -19.93 8.84
N GLU A 351 3.01 -19.65 9.01
CA GLU A 351 2.50 -18.37 9.49
C GLU A 351 1.73 -18.56 10.79
N ALA A 352 1.84 -17.58 11.68
CA ALA A 352 1.13 -17.62 12.95
C ALA A 352 0.54 -16.27 13.34
N ILE A 353 -0.54 -16.30 14.11
CA ILE A 353 -1.20 -15.10 14.64
C ILE A 353 -1.43 -15.20 16.14
N GLY A 354 -1.42 -14.06 16.81
CA GLY A 354 -1.81 -13.91 18.21
C GLY A 354 -2.47 -12.58 18.45
N SER A 355 -3.35 -12.49 19.43
CA SER A 355 -3.98 -11.22 19.77
C SER A 355 -4.34 -11.09 21.25
N VAL A 356 -4.50 -9.84 21.68
CA VAL A 356 -5.03 -9.44 23.00
C VAL A 356 -6.04 -8.33 22.76
N GLN A 357 -7.27 -8.49 23.25
CA GLN A 357 -8.38 -7.55 23.01
C GLN A 357 -8.67 -6.60 24.20
N ASP A 358 -8.00 -6.79 25.34
CA ASP A 358 -8.26 -6.05 26.58
C ASP A 358 -7.14 -5.05 26.89
N ILE A 359 -6.76 -4.23 25.91
CA ILE A 359 -5.69 -3.26 26.08
C ILE A 359 -6.24 -1.95 26.62
N VAL A 360 -5.87 -1.62 27.85
CA VAL A 360 -6.24 -0.35 28.49
C VAL A 360 -5.31 0.76 28.00
N LEU A 361 -5.90 1.80 27.40
CA LEU A 361 -5.22 3.00 26.93
C LEU A 361 -5.52 4.19 27.87
N MET A 362 -4.50 4.95 28.24
CA MET A 362 -4.65 6.11 29.12
C MET A 362 -3.79 7.29 28.70
N GLY A 363 -4.19 8.50 29.10
CA GLY A 363 -3.31 9.66 29.04
C GLY A 363 -2.01 9.45 29.85
N GLY A 364 -0.88 9.72 29.19
CA GLY A 364 0.45 9.75 29.79
C GLY A 364 0.93 11.17 30.12
N ASN A 365 2.23 11.27 30.40
CA ASN A 365 2.88 12.55 30.64
C ASN A 365 3.31 13.19 29.30
N SER A 366 3.32 14.52 29.25
CA SER A 366 3.90 15.24 28.10
C SER A 366 5.40 14.98 27.98
N VAL A 367 5.89 14.80 26.76
CA VAL A 367 7.33 14.79 26.44
C VAL A 367 7.80 16.21 26.09
N GLN A 368 9.12 16.44 26.13
CA GLN A 368 9.72 17.74 25.77
C GLN A 368 9.98 17.90 24.27
N ASP A 369 9.49 16.98 23.44
CA ASP A 369 9.68 17.07 22.00
C ASP A 369 8.78 18.14 21.38
N VAL A 370 9.39 18.96 20.55
CA VAL A 370 8.75 20.08 19.82
C VAL A 370 9.13 20.07 18.34
N SER A 371 9.90 19.08 17.89
CA SER A 371 10.32 18.93 16.51
C SER A 371 9.43 17.90 15.83
N GLY A 372 8.97 18.18 14.62
CA GLY A 372 8.28 17.17 13.83
C GLY A 372 9.26 16.17 13.19
N PRO A 373 8.72 15.15 12.50
CA PRO A 373 9.52 14.07 11.96
C PRO A 373 10.48 14.53 10.85
N ILE A 374 11.62 13.85 10.74
CA ILE A 374 12.54 14.01 9.61
C ILE A 374 11.95 13.27 8.40
N ILE A 375 11.67 14.03 7.35
CA ILE A 375 11.15 13.51 6.07
C ILE A 375 12.31 13.36 5.08
N SER A 376 12.44 12.20 4.44
CA SER A 376 13.43 11.99 3.37
C SER A 376 12.94 11.01 2.32
N PHE A 377 13.60 11.00 1.16
CA PHE A 377 13.26 10.13 0.04
C PHE A 377 14.46 9.26 -0.27
N GLU A 378 14.23 8.02 -0.67
CA GLU A 378 15.28 7.08 -1.04
C GLU A 378 14.83 6.19 -2.20
N ASP A 379 15.80 5.68 -2.96
CA ASP A 379 15.54 4.65 -3.98
C ASP A 379 15.48 3.25 -3.37
N GLU A 380 15.22 2.24 -4.20
CA GLU A 380 15.17 0.83 -3.81
C GLU A 380 16.47 0.28 -3.19
N ASN A 381 17.60 0.97 -3.36
CA ASN A 381 18.90 0.59 -2.79
C ASN A 381 19.21 1.37 -1.50
N GLY A 382 18.28 2.22 -1.03
CA GLY A 382 18.46 3.07 0.14
C GLY A 382 19.33 4.31 -0.10
N LYS A 383 19.61 4.67 -1.36
CA LYS A 383 20.29 5.93 -1.69
C LYS A 383 19.33 7.08 -1.47
N GLN A 384 19.69 7.98 -0.56
CA GLN A 384 18.89 9.17 -0.28
C GLN A 384 18.85 10.12 -1.48
N LEU A 385 17.65 10.49 -1.89
CA LEU A 385 17.37 11.42 -2.98
C LEU A 385 17.13 12.84 -2.44
N ARG A 386 17.64 13.81 -3.18
CA ARG A 386 17.56 15.24 -2.88
C ARG A 386 16.83 15.99 -3.98
N ASN A 387 16.43 17.21 -3.67
CA ASN A 387 15.77 18.08 -4.63
C ASN A 387 16.65 18.33 -5.86
N GLY A 388 16.14 17.96 -7.03
CA GLY A 388 16.82 18.03 -8.33
C GLY A 388 17.57 16.74 -8.73
N ASP A 389 17.53 15.70 -7.89
CA ASP A 389 18.11 14.41 -8.22
C ASP A 389 17.28 13.68 -9.30
N HIS A 390 17.87 12.63 -9.85
CA HIS A 390 17.28 11.84 -10.91
C HIS A 390 16.99 10.42 -10.41
N LEU A 391 15.91 9.83 -10.91
CA LEU A 391 15.48 8.47 -10.60
C LEU A 391 15.26 7.73 -11.93
N ASP A 392 15.80 6.52 -12.05
CA ASP A 392 15.60 5.74 -13.28
C ASP A 392 14.12 5.34 -13.42
N ARG A 393 13.63 5.36 -14.66
CA ARG A 393 12.25 4.98 -14.97
C ARG A 393 11.95 3.56 -14.47
N GLY A 394 10.81 3.40 -13.79
CA GLY A 394 10.36 2.14 -13.21
C GLY A 394 11.05 1.73 -11.90
N LYS A 395 11.90 2.57 -11.31
CA LYS A 395 12.48 2.32 -9.98
C LYS A 395 11.50 2.68 -8.87
N GLN A 396 11.51 1.90 -7.79
CA GLN A 396 10.67 2.22 -6.65
C GLN A 396 11.21 3.44 -5.89
N LEU A 397 10.32 4.38 -5.58
CA LEU A 397 10.58 5.49 -4.67
C LEU A 397 10.03 5.15 -3.28
N TYR A 398 10.80 5.44 -2.24
CA TYR A 398 10.36 5.31 -0.85
C TYR A 398 10.39 6.66 -0.15
N LEU A 399 9.34 6.94 0.62
CA LEU A 399 9.26 8.00 1.61
C LEU A 399 9.71 7.43 2.95
N ARG A 400 10.78 7.98 3.53
CA ARG A 400 11.31 7.63 4.85
C ARG A 400 10.93 8.71 5.86
N LEU A 401 10.32 8.29 6.95
CA LEU A 401 10.03 9.14 8.11
C LEU A 401 10.81 8.65 9.33
N SER A 402 11.32 9.58 10.13
CA SER A 402 12.07 9.26 11.34
C SER A 402 11.88 10.32 12.42
N ASP A 403 11.54 9.88 13.63
CA ASP A 403 11.37 10.74 14.79
C ASP A 403 11.70 9.98 16.10
N PRO A 404 12.38 10.59 17.10
CA PRO A 404 12.66 9.94 18.38
C PRO A 404 11.42 9.48 19.16
N ILE A 405 10.31 10.18 19.01
CA ILE A 405 9.00 9.87 19.58
C ILE A 405 8.14 9.10 18.57
N GLY A 406 8.65 8.76 17.38
CA GLY A 406 7.94 7.98 16.37
C GLY A 406 6.90 8.77 15.59
N ILE A 407 6.32 8.14 14.57
CA ILE A 407 5.37 8.70 13.60
C ILE A 407 3.94 8.36 14.01
N ASN A 408 3.06 9.37 13.92
CA ASN A 408 1.64 9.21 14.18
C ASN A 408 0.96 8.46 13.04
N LEU A 409 0.27 7.36 13.37
CA LEU A 409 -0.41 6.48 12.40
C LEU A 409 -1.94 6.55 12.48
N THR A 410 -2.47 7.45 13.30
CA THR A 410 -3.90 7.47 13.61
C THR A 410 -4.75 7.95 12.43
N GLY A 411 -4.18 8.81 11.56
CA GLY A 411 -4.93 9.43 10.48
C GLY A 411 -6.17 10.17 11.00
N GLU A 412 -6.04 10.79 12.18
CA GLU A 412 -7.04 11.73 12.67
C GLU A 412 -6.98 13.02 11.85
N VAL A 413 -8.12 13.72 11.77
CA VAL A 413 -8.22 14.93 10.96
C VAL A 413 -7.19 15.95 11.41
N GLY A 414 -6.25 16.27 10.53
CA GLY A 414 -5.14 17.19 10.79
C GLY A 414 -3.86 16.54 11.33
N HIS A 415 -3.78 15.21 11.41
CA HIS A 415 -2.58 14.42 11.77
C HIS A 415 -2.34 13.22 10.82
N GLU A 416 -2.79 13.32 9.58
CA GLU A 416 -2.59 12.32 8.53
C GLU A 416 -1.17 12.39 7.93
N ILE A 417 -0.68 11.36 7.24
CA ILE A 417 0.48 11.49 6.36
C ILE A 417 -0.06 11.88 4.98
N ILE A 418 -0.04 13.17 4.67
CA ILE A 418 -0.54 13.69 3.39
C ILE A 418 0.58 13.69 2.36
N PHE A 419 0.31 13.06 1.22
CA PHE A 419 1.12 13.13 0.01
C PHE A 419 0.39 13.93 -1.05
N SER A 420 1.07 14.95 -1.57
CA SER A 420 0.53 15.85 -2.59
C SER A 420 1.42 15.82 -3.84
N ASP A 421 0.84 15.52 -5.00
CA ASP A 421 1.48 15.83 -6.29
C ASP A 421 1.14 17.26 -6.69
N VAL A 422 2.12 18.15 -6.56
CA VAL A 422 1.97 19.59 -6.82
C VAL A 422 1.58 19.87 -8.28
N SER A 423 1.82 18.91 -9.18
CA SER A 423 1.55 19.05 -10.61
C SER A 423 0.05 18.95 -10.94
N ASN A 424 -0.70 18.16 -10.17
CA ASN A 424 -2.14 17.96 -10.37
C ASN A 424 -2.99 18.50 -9.20
N GLY A 425 -2.38 18.82 -8.06
CA GLY A 425 -3.06 19.36 -6.89
C GLY A 425 -3.88 18.32 -6.12
N ASN A 426 -3.57 17.02 -6.29
CA ASN A 426 -4.24 15.94 -5.58
C ASN A 426 -3.51 15.66 -4.26
N ASP A 427 -4.24 15.78 -3.16
CA ASP A 427 -3.81 15.39 -1.82
C ASP A 427 -4.38 14.01 -1.49
N ILE A 428 -3.54 13.10 -1.02
CA ILE A 428 -3.91 11.73 -0.67
C ILE A 428 -3.40 11.43 0.74
N ASP A 429 -4.27 10.89 1.58
CA ASP A 429 -3.88 10.32 2.87
C ASP A 429 -3.23 8.94 2.64
N ILE A 430 -1.94 8.86 2.94
CA ILE A 430 -1.14 7.63 2.82
C ILE A 430 -0.71 7.09 4.19
N THR A 431 -1.35 7.50 5.29
CA THR A 431 -1.02 7.08 6.66
C THR A 431 -1.01 5.56 6.80
N HIS A 432 -2.00 4.89 6.22
CA HIS A 432 -2.21 3.44 6.31
C HIS A 432 -1.09 2.61 5.66
N LEU A 433 -0.31 3.21 4.76
CA LEU A 433 0.83 2.58 4.08
C LEU A 433 2.11 2.59 4.93
N PHE A 434 2.18 3.38 6.00
CA PHE A 434 3.38 3.47 6.83
C PHE A 434 3.58 2.21 7.68
N ILE A 435 4.82 1.71 7.70
CA ILE A 435 5.24 0.60 8.55
C ILE A 435 6.60 0.95 9.14
N TYR A 436 6.76 0.80 10.46
CA TYR A 436 8.08 0.91 11.10
C TYR A 436 9.02 -0.19 10.63
N ASP A 437 10.29 0.18 10.43
CA ASP A 437 11.36 -0.76 10.07
C ASP A 437 11.54 -1.85 11.13
N GLU A 438 12.25 -2.92 10.77
CA GLU A 438 12.53 -4.04 11.67
C GLU A 438 13.14 -3.57 13.00
N ASN A 439 12.50 -3.96 14.11
CA ASN A 439 12.88 -3.64 15.49
C ASN A 439 12.94 -2.13 15.81
N SER A 440 12.32 -1.29 14.97
CA SER A 440 12.28 0.16 15.11
C SER A 440 10.93 0.63 15.65
N ILE A 441 10.96 1.67 16.48
CA ILE A 441 9.78 2.44 16.90
C ILE A 441 9.91 3.93 16.56
N THR A 442 10.94 4.28 15.77
CA THR A 442 11.31 5.67 15.47
C THR A 442 11.37 5.95 13.99
N THR A 443 11.68 4.95 13.16
CA THR A 443 11.81 5.09 11.71
C THR A 443 11.09 3.99 10.95
N GLY A 444 10.57 4.35 9.78
CA GLY A 444 9.86 3.47 8.86
C GLY A 444 9.74 4.12 7.48
N LYS A 445 9.08 3.42 6.58
CA LYS A 445 8.99 3.82 5.17
C LYS A 445 7.62 3.55 4.56
N ILE A 446 7.30 4.32 3.52
CA ILE A 446 6.13 4.14 2.65
C ILE A 446 6.63 3.98 1.21
N PRO A 447 6.25 2.93 0.47
CA PRO A 447 6.47 2.87 -0.97
C PRO A 447 5.58 3.91 -1.66
N ILE A 448 6.17 4.79 -2.45
CA ILE A 448 5.44 5.80 -3.23
C ILE A 448 5.22 5.28 -4.63
N ASN A 449 3.96 5.04 -4.98
CA ASN A 449 3.55 4.82 -6.35
C ASN A 449 3.43 6.18 -7.03
N TYR A 450 4.13 6.38 -8.13
CA TYR A 450 4.10 7.63 -8.87
C TYR A 450 3.74 7.39 -10.33
N LEU A 451 3.03 8.36 -10.92
CA LEU A 451 2.83 8.39 -12.36
C LEU A 451 4.17 8.68 -13.02
N ASP A 452 4.48 7.94 -14.07
CA ASP A 452 5.79 7.88 -14.73
C ASP A 452 6.06 9.12 -15.63
N ASN A 453 5.82 10.30 -15.05
CA ASN A 453 6.05 11.62 -15.61
C ASN A 453 7.55 11.95 -15.57
N ASP A 454 8.04 12.70 -16.56
CA ASP A 454 9.46 13.09 -16.63
C ASP A 454 9.92 13.98 -15.45
N ASN A 455 8.96 14.65 -14.81
CA ASN A 455 9.21 15.50 -13.64
C ASN A 455 8.23 15.11 -12.53
N LEU A 456 8.76 14.79 -11.36
CA LEU A 456 7.99 14.56 -10.15
C LEU A 456 8.14 15.77 -9.23
N ASN A 457 7.04 16.23 -8.66
CA ASN A 457 7.04 17.35 -7.72
C ASN A 457 6.09 17.06 -6.58
N PHE A 458 6.64 16.61 -5.46
CA PHE A 458 5.86 16.12 -4.32
C PHE A 458 6.03 17.01 -3.10
N GLN A 459 4.96 17.12 -2.33
CA GLN A 459 4.94 17.72 -1.01
C GLN A 459 4.39 16.70 -0.02
N ILE A 460 5.09 16.49 1.08
CA ILE A 460 4.71 15.54 2.12
C ILE A 460 4.52 16.33 3.41
N GLN A 461 3.42 16.07 4.10
CA GLN A 461 3.18 16.50 5.47
C GLN A 461 3.04 15.28 6.37
N ALA A 462 3.70 15.28 7.52
CA ALA A 462 3.67 14.17 8.48
C ALA A 462 3.79 14.69 9.91
N TRP A 463 3.28 13.90 10.86
CA TRP A 463 3.27 14.22 12.28
C TRP A 463 3.99 13.15 13.08
N ASP A 464 4.68 13.56 14.13
CA ASP A 464 5.18 12.65 15.14
C ASP A 464 4.05 12.24 16.11
N ASN A 465 4.31 11.25 16.96
CA ASN A 465 3.35 10.80 17.98
C ASN A 465 3.02 11.85 19.05
N ALA A 466 3.78 12.95 19.14
CA ALA A 466 3.51 14.09 20.03
C ALA A 466 2.71 15.21 19.35
N ASN A 467 2.34 15.02 18.09
CA ASN A 467 1.59 15.89 17.20
C ASN A 467 2.38 17.12 16.72
N ASN A 468 3.71 17.01 16.63
CA ASN A 468 4.56 17.99 15.99
C ASN A 468 4.61 17.74 14.47
N PRO A 469 4.21 18.72 13.63
CA PRO A 469 4.20 18.56 12.19
C PRO A 469 5.58 18.82 11.57
N SER A 470 5.83 18.16 10.44
CA SER A 470 6.88 18.50 9.49
C SER A 470 6.31 18.49 8.07
N GLN A 471 6.90 19.31 7.20
CA GLN A 471 6.58 19.34 5.78
C GLN A 471 7.86 19.35 4.96
N LYS A 472 7.85 18.66 3.82
CA LYS A 472 8.97 18.65 2.88
C LYS A 472 8.53 18.56 1.43
N ASP A 473 9.15 19.39 0.62
CA ASP A 473 9.04 19.34 -0.83
C ASP A 473 10.22 18.59 -1.45
N ILE A 474 9.96 17.86 -2.54
CA ILE A 474 11.00 17.30 -3.40
C ILE A 474 10.60 17.36 -4.87
N LYS A 475 11.54 17.83 -5.70
CA LYS A 475 11.47 17.71 -7.14
C LYS A 475 12.46 16.67 -7.63
N LEU A 476 12.01 15.68 -8.40
CA LEU A 476 12.85 14.65 -9.01
C LEU A 476 12.65 14.64 -10.53
N PHE A 477 13.66 14.14 -11.25
CA PHE A 477 13.62 13.98 -12.69
C PHE A 477 13.70 12.50 -13.07
N ILE A 478 12.70 11.99 -13.78
CA ILE A 478 12.71 10.61 -14.25
C ILE A 478 13.60 10.51 -15.48
N ILE A 479 14.54 9.56 -15.45
CA ILE A 479 15.48 9.33 -16.54
C ILE A 479 15.20 7.98 -17.19
N ASN A 480 15.24 7.96 -18.52
CA ASN A 480 15.16 6.71 -19.25
C ASN A 480 16.50 5.99 -19.14
N ASN A 481 16.47 4.70 -18.80
CA ASN A 481 17.65 3.83 -18.63
C ASN A 481 18.65 3.81 -19.81
N ASN A 482 18.29 4.40 -20.95
CA ASN A 482 19.12 4.43 -22.17
C ASN A 482 19.75 5.80 -22.47
N ASP A 483 19.56 6.81 -21.64
CA ASP A 483 20.08 8.16 -21.89
C ASP A 483 21.37 8.44 -21.09
N ILE A 484 22.38 8.96 -21.78
CA ILE A 484 23.60 9.43 -21.12
C ILE A 484 23.33 10.76 -20.41
N ILE A 485 23.77 10.87 -19.17
CA ILE A 485 23.55 12.07 -18.35
C ILE A 485 24.88 12.55 -17.77
N LEU A 486 24.99 13.87 -17.70
CA LEU A 486 26.10 14.60 -17.09
C LEU A 486 25.60 15.36 -15.85
N PHE A 487 26.02 14.90 -14.68
CA PHE A 487 25.74 15.56 -13.40
C PHE A 487 26.94 16.36 -12.92
N ASN A 488 26.69 17.28 -11.99
CA ASN A 488 27.72 17.94 -11.18
C ASN A 488 28.88 18.54 -12.01
N VAL A 489 28.58 19.10 -13.19
CA VAL A 489 29.58 19.69 -14.08
C VAL A 489 29.99 21.07 -13.57
N PHE A 490 31.17 21.16 -12.98
CA PHE A 490 31.76 22.42 -12.53
C PHE A 490 33.28 22.38 -12.67
N ASN A 491 33.94 23.48 -12.31
CA ASN A 491 35.39 23.50 -12.22
C ASN A 491 35.87 24.19 -10.95
N TYR A 492 36.94 23.66 -10.35
CA TYR A 492 37.54 24.19 -9.12
C TYR A 492 39.07 24.06 -9.14
N PRO A 493 39.84 25.08 -8.70
CA PRO A 493 39.38 26.42 -8.33
C PRO A 493 38.80 27.20 -9.53
N ASN A 494 37.87 28.12 -9.27
CA ASN A 494 37.32 29.07 -10.24
C ASN A 494 36.95 30.39 -9.53
N PRO A 495 37.62 31.53 -9.79
CA PRO A 495 38.70 31.73 -10.75
C PRO A 495 39.97 30.93 -10.42
N PHE A 496 40.79 30.63 -11.43
CA PHE A 496 42.03 29.87 -11.26
C PHE A 496 43.27 30.66 -11.68
N LYS A 497 44.42 30.35 -11.07
CA LYS A 497 45.72 30.99 -11.37
C LYS A 497 46.58 30.15 -12.32
N ASN A 498 46.97 28.96 -11.88
CA ASN A 498 47.86 28.07 -12.65
C ASN A 498 47.08 26.92 -13.30
N ASN A 499 46.17 26.29 -12.56
CA ASN A 499 45.39 25.16 -13.02
C ASN A 499 43.98 25.17 -12.43
N THR A 500 43.07 24.50 -13.11
CA THR A 500 41.72 24.20 -12.62
C THR A 500 41.42 22.73 -12.93
N GLN A 501 40.44 22.18 -12.24
CA GLN A 501 39.96 20.83 -12.46
C GLN A 501 38.50 20.92 -12.86
N PHE A 502 38.13 20.29 -13.99
CA PHE A 502 36.74 20.08 -14.37
C PHE A 502 36.24 18.81 -13.71
N SER A 503 35.26 18.92 -12.84
CA SER A 503 34.63 17.81 -12.14
C SER A 503 33.26 17.52 -12.76
N PHE A 504 32.89 16.25 -12.87
CA PHE A 504 31.62 15.81 -13.44
C PHE A 504 31.30 14.39 -12.98
N GLU A 505 30.06 13.97 -13.18
CA GLU A 505 29.60 12.60 -12.93
C GLU A 505 28.76 12.12 -14.12
N ILE A 506 28.93 10.86 -14.50
CA ILE A 506 28.18 10.21 -15.59
C ILE A 506 27.45 8.97 -15.07
N ASN A 507 26.17 8.79 -15.45
CA ASN A 507 25.36 7.63 -15.04
C ASN A 507 25.79 6.32 -15.73
N GLN A 508 26.46 6.42 -16.87
CA GLN A 508 26.92 5.28 -17.64
C GLN A 508 28.27 5.59 -18.28
N SER A 509 29.07 4.56 -18.52
CA SER A 509 30.41 4.72 -19.07
C SER A 509 30.38 5.45 -20.42
N ALA A 510 31.25 6.42 -20.64
CA ALA A 510 31.16 7.30 -21.80
C ALA A 510 32.51 7.87 -22.24
N GLU A 511 32.59 8.23 -23.52
CA GLU A 511 33.67 9.08 -24.02
C GLU A 511 33.39 10.53 -23.62
N VAL A 512 34.31 11.17 -22.91
CA VAL A 512 34.14 12.55 -22.42
C VAL A 512 35.19 13.46 -23.03
N GLU A 513 34.74 14.51 -23.73
CA GLU A 513 35.59 15.57 -24.26
C GLU A 513 35.28 16.94 -23.62
N ILE A 514 36.32 17.77 -23.45
CA ILE A 514 36.17 19.16 -22.99
C ILE A 514 36.70 20.11 -24.05
N ASN A 515 35.83 21.02 -24.50
CA ASN A 515 36.15 22.07 -25.44
C ASN A 515 36.08 23.43 -24.74
N ILE A 516 37.15 24.22 -24.83
CA ILE A 516 37.24 25.53 -24.18
C ILE A 516 37.30 26.62 -25.25
N TYR A 517 36.55 27.69 -25.05
CA TYR A 517 36.32 28.77 -26.00
C TYR A 517 36.47 30.15 -25.35
N THR A 518 36.88 31.14 -26.14
CA THR A 518 36.72 32.56 -25.75
C THR A 518 35.24 32.94 -25.75
N LEU A 519 34.88 34.07 -25.12
CA LEU A 519 33.52 34.63 -25.21
C LEU A 519 33.10 34.94 -26.66
N GLY A 520 34.06 35.18 -27.56
CA GLY A 520 33.81 35.35 -29.00
C GLY A 520 33.66 34.04 -29.78
N GLY A 521 33.59 32.89 -29.11
CA GLY A 521 33.39 31.58 -29.74
C GLY A 521 34.65 30.95 -30.36
N ARG A 522 35.83 31.56 -30.22
CA ARG A 522 37.08 30.98 -30.70
C ARG A 522 37.50 29.83 -29.79
N LYS A 523 37.65 28.62 -30.34
CA LYS A 523 38.17 27.45 -29.61
C LYS A 523 39.63 27.66 -29.23
N ILE A 524 39.95 27.55 -27.94
CA ILE A 524 41.30 27.74 -27.39
C ILE A 524 41.97 26.41 -26.99
N LYS A 525 41.19 25.44 -26.52
CA LYS A 525 41.68 24.12 -26.11
C LYS A 525 40.63 23.05 -26.41
N ASN A 526 41.10 21.90 -26.88
CA ASN A 526 40.37 20.63 -26.76
C ASN A 526 41.19 19.76 -25.83
N ILE A 527 40.58 19.33 -24.73
CA ILE A 527 41.10 18.23 -23.93
C ILE A 527 40.51 16.97 -24.58
N ARG A 528 41.41 16.11 -25.07
CA ARG A 528 41.03 14.96 -25.88
C ARG A 528 40.03 14.09 -25.14
N SER A 529 39.15 13.51 -25.94
CA SER A 529 38.17 12.54 -25.49
C SER A 529 38.86 11.34 -24.85
N ASP A 530 38.39 10.93 -23.68
CA ASP A 530 38.84 9.73 -22.98
C ASP A 530 37.64 8.96 -22.42
N TYR A 531 37.81 7.66 -22.20
CA TYR A 531 36.73 6.80 -21.74
C TYR A 531 36.69 6.77 -20.21
N TYR A 532 35.53 7.09 -19.65
CA TYR A 532 35.29 7.08 -18.21
C TYR A 532 34.18 6.07 -17.89
N GLU A 533 34.31 5.33 -16.80
CA GLU A 533 33.24 4.48 -16.27
C GLU A 533 32.12 5.30 -15.62
N ALA A 534 30.98 4.69 -15.30
CA ALA A 534 29.95 5.36 -14.50
C ALA A 534 30.52 5.86 -13.16
N GLY A 535 30.06 7.02 -12.69
CA GLY A 535 30.48 7.64 -11.44
C GLY A 535 31.15 9.00 -11.59
N TYR A 536 31.77 9.46 -10.51
CA TYR A 536 32.40 10.78 -10.40
C TYR A 536 33.83 10.78 -10.95
N HIS A 537 34.13 11.78 -11.79
CA HIS A 537 35.42 11.94 -12.45
C HIS A 537 35.87 13.39 -12.49
N TYR A 538 37.15 13.57 -12.81
CA TYR A 538 37.70 14.88 -13.02
C TYR A 538 38.80 14.92 -14.09
N ILE A 539 38.93 16.07 -14.75
CA ILE A 539 39.94 16.34 -15.77
C ILE A 539 40.69 17.63 -15.40
N ASN A 540 42.02 17.52 -15.25
CA ASN A 540 42.87 18.67 -14.94
C ASN A 540 43.18 19.50 -16.19
N TRP A 541 43.21 20.82 -16.04
CA TRP A 541 43.66 21.75 -17.06
C TRP A 541 44.65 22.76 -16.49
N ASP A 542 45.77 22.93 -17.18
CA ASP A 542 46.90 23.79 -16.82
C ASP A 542 46.75 25.25 -17.32
N GLY A 543 45.58 25.62 -17.80
CA GLY A 543 45.31 26.98 -18.27
C GLY A 543 46.06 27.37 -19.55
N LYS A 544 46.58 26.40 -20.30
CA LYS A 544 47.25 26.62 -21.59
C LYS A 544 46.32 26.33 -22.77
N ASP A 545 46.57 27.00 -23.88
CA ASP A 545 45.88 26.76 -25.14
C ASP A 545 46.41 25.51 -25.86
N THR A 546 45.97 25.30 -27.10
CA THR A 546 46.35 24.13 -27.92
C THR A 546 47.81 24.16 -28.36
N TYR A 547 48.44 25.33 -28.43
CA TYR A 547 49.84 25.51 -28.80
C TYR A 547 50.80 25.44 -27.60
N GLY A 548 50.25 25.37 -26.38
CA GLY A 548 51.02 25.32 -25.14
C GLY A 548 51.30 26.70 -24.54
N ASP A 549 50.66 27.74 -25.07
CA ASP A 549 50.80 29.11 -24.56
C ASP A 549 49.82 29.37 -23.42
N ASN A 550 50.23 30.24 -22.48
CA ASN A 550 49.35 30.71 -21.43
C ASN A 550 48.21 31.55 -22.00
N ILE A 551 46.96 31.20 -21.69
CA ILE A 551 45.83 32.07 -22.01
C ILE A 551 45.85 33.32 -21.11
N ALA A 552 45.30 34.43 -21.63
CA ALA A 552 45.18 35.70 -20.92
C ALA A 552 44.21 35.65 -19.74
N ASN A 553 44.25 36.67 -18.87
CA ASN A 553 43.25 36.84 -17.82
C ASN A 553 41.88 37.12 -18.46
N GLY A 554 40.82 36.51 -17.92
CA GLY A 554 39.48 36.69 -18.43
C GLY A 554 38.57 35.50 -18.20
N VAL A 555 37.33 35.62 -18.70
CA VAL A 555 36.32 34.57 -18.65
C VAL A 555 36.28 33.83 -19.97
N TYR A 556 36.20 32.51 -19.89
CA TYR A 556 36.10 31.57 -20.99
C TYR A 556 34.86 30.70 -20.81
N LEU A 557 34.36 30.14 -21.91
CA LEU A 557 33.31 29.14 -21.90
C LEU A 557 33.93 27.76 -22.08
N TYR A 558 33.44 26.76 -21.37
CA TYR A 558 33.77 25.37 -21.66
C TYR A 558 32.49 24.60 -21.98
N SER A 559 32.61 23.60 -22.85
CA SER A 559 31.58 22.61 -23.16
C SER A 559 32.16 21.25 -22.84
N LEU A 560 31.57 20.56 -21.87
CA LEU A 560 31.88 19.17 -21.55
C LEU A 560 30.81 18.31 -22.23
N LYS A 561 31.24 17.41 -23.10
CA LYS A 561 30.37 16.51 -23.86
C LYS A 561 30.69 15.07 -23.51
N ALA A 562 29.66 14.30 -23.19
CA ALA A 562 29.77 12.87 -22.96
C ALA A 562 29.00 12.11 -24.06
N ILE A 563 29.60 11.03 -24.58
CA ILE A 563 29.09 10.26 -25.73
C ILE A 563 29.07 8.77 -25.36
N ASN A 564 27.92 8.13 -25.55
CA ASN A 564 27.76 6.68 -25.42
C ASN A 564 26.81 6.17 -26.52
N ASN A 565 27.23 5.14 -27.27
CA ASN A 565 26.42 4.44 -28.27
C ASN A 565 25.69 5.37 -29.27
N GLY A 566 26.35 6.42 -29.74
CA GLY A 566 25.79 7.38 -30.71
C GLY A 566 24.89 8.46 -30.12
N LYS A 567 24.54 8.39 -28.83
CA LYS A 567 23.90 9.48 -28.08
C LYS A 567 24.97 10.37 -27.44
N SER A 568 24.72 11.67 -27.40
CA SER A 568 25.62 12.61 -26.71
C SER A 568 24.85 13.66 -25.95
N ILE A 569 25.34 14.00 -24.76
CA ILE A 569 24.87 15.11 -23.94
C ILE A 569 26.01 16.09 -23.73
N SER A 570 25.70 17.39 -23.62
CA SER A 570 26.70 18.41 -23.34
C SER A 570 26.22 19.42 -22.31
N LYS A 571 27.13 19.87 -21.44
CA LYS A 571 26.92 20.95 -20.48
C LYS A 571 27.92 22.06 -20.74
N ILE A 572 27.43 23.30 -20.73
CA ILE A 572 28.23 24.50 -20.92
C ILE A 572 28.41 25.18 -19.56
N GLY A 573 29.65 25.56 -19.24
CA GLY A 573 29.98 26.32 -18.04
C GLY A 573 30.94 27.47 -18.33
N LYS A 574 31.25 28.26 -17.30
CA LYS A 574 32.18 29.38 -17.35
C LYS A 574 33.41 29.08 -16.50
N VAL A 575 34.59 29.40 -17.01
CA VAL A 575 35.86 29.32 -16.28
C VAL A 575 36.59 30.65 -16.38
N ALA A 576 37.05 31.18 -15.24
CA ALA A 576 37.75 32.45 -15.15
C ALA A 576 39.23 32.23 -14.80
N LYS A 577 40.14 32.81 -15.59
CA LYS A 577 41.58 32.85 -15.29
C LYS A 577 41.97 34.23 -14.77
N TYR A 578 42.77 34.24 -13.71
CA TYR A 578 43.47 35.42 -13.23
C TYR A 578 44.95 35.09 -13.00
N GLN A 579 45.83 36.07 -13.02
CA GLN A 579 47.27 35.89 -12.78
C GLN A 579 47.67 36.49 -11.44
#